data_AF-A0A1Y1WX32-F1
#
_entry.id   AF-A0A1Y1WX32-F1
#
_cell.length_a   1.000
_cell.length_b   1.000
_cell.length_c   1.000
_cell.angle_alpha   90.00
_cell.angle_beta   90.00
_cell.angle_gamma   90.00
#
_symmetry.space_group_name_H-M   'P 1'
#
loop_
_entity.id
_entity.type
_entity.pdbx_description
1 polymer ?
#
loop_
_entity_poly.entity_id
_entity_poly.type
_entity_poly.pdbx_seq_one_letter_code
_entity_poly.pdbx_strand_id
1 'polypeptide(L)'
;MTLNTFHYAGVSSKNVTLGVPRLKELINVAKNIKTPSLTVYLTDEYNHNMEQAKIIQTALEHTTLKKITEATEIYYDPDPTATIIEEDREFVEAYWEMELQMGTDVSPDLLSPWVLRVKIDEQKKMDKQLSMEQIAGKIIDEFPSDLWCIHSDDNAENLTVLARIKNDGGKEDPESQTIEEDVFLKTVENMMLNSITLCGIEGIQRVFILDKKKSIINEKGEYENSGHEWVLETDGNNLKSVFSVDGVDFTRVYSNSPVEIMEV
;
A
#
# COMPACT_ATOMS: atom_id res chain seq x y z
N MET A 1 -19.46 -24.12 -24.64
CA MET A 1 -19.68 -23.15 -23.54
C MET A 1 -20.53 -23.84 -22.49
N THR A 2 -19.99 -24.08 -21.29
CA THR A 2 -20.72 -24.73 -20.19
C THR A 2 -21.20 -23.67 -19.17
N LEU A 3 -22.21 -24.05 -18.39
CA LEU A 3 -23.02 -23.14 -17.56
C LEU A 3 -22.23 -22.50 -16.39
N ASN A 4 -21.13 -23.12 -15.96
CA ASN A 4 -20.12 -22.61 -15.02
C ASN A 4 -18.87 -23.50 -15.18
N THR A 5 -17.71 -22.95 -15.53
CA THR A 5 -16.47 -23.72 -15.66
C THR A 5 -15.57 -23.53 -14.45
N PHE A 6 -15.62 -24.52 -13.54
CA PHE A 6 -14.65 -24.73 -12.45
C PHE A 6 -13.63 -25.81 -12.80
N HIS A 7 -13.16 -25.83 -14.05
CA HIS A 7 -12.04 -26.70 -14.45
C HIS A 7 -11.16 -25.94 -15.44
N TYR A 8 -10.31 -25.06 -14.90
CA TYR A 8 -9.10 -24.62 -15.58
C TYR A 8 -7.94 -25.37 -14.95
N ALA A 9 -7.41 -26.37 -15.65
CA ALA A 9 -6.19 -27.04 -15.24
C ALA A 9 -4.99 -26.18 -15.69
N GLY A 10 -4.16 -25.74 -14.74
CA GLY A 10 -2.84 -25.19 -15.03
C GLY A 10 -2.69 -23.67 -15.02
N VAL A 11 -3.65 -22.88 -14.51
CA VAL A 11 -3.45 -21.45 -14.25
C VAL A 11 -3.70 -21.18 -12.77
N SER A 12 -2.67 -20.73 -12.08
CA SER A 12 -2.61 -20.60 -10.62
C SER A 12 -3.54 -19.49 -10.11
N SER A 13 -4.26 -19.81 -9.03
CA SER A 13 -4.87 -18.92 -8.01
C SER A 13 -5.87 -17.80 -8.39
N LYS A 14 -6.05 -17.43 -9.67
CA LYS A 14 -6.96 -16.33 -10.06
C LYS A 14 -8.30 -16.84 -10.61
N ASN A 15 -9.38 -16.55 -9.89
CA ASN A 15 -10.74 -16.81 -10.35
C ASN A 15 -11.16 -15.73 -11.35
N VAL A 16 -11.39 -16.09 -12.60
CA VAL A 16 -11.91 -15.19 -13.65
C VAL A 16 -13.37 -15.55 -13.95
N THR A 17 -14.24 -14.54 -14.12
CA THR A 17 -15.60 -14.78 -14.60
C THR A 17 -15.59 -15.31 -16.02
N LEU A 18 -16.16 -16.49 -16.22
CA LEU A 18 -16.25 -17.17 -17.52
C LEU A 18 -17.70 -17.57 -17.82
N GLY A 19 -17.98 -17.90 -19.08
CA GLY A 19 -19.28 -18.44 -19.51
C GLY A 19 -20.41 -17.40 -19.50
N VAL A 20 -21.61 -17.83 -19.09
CA VAL A 20 -22.83 -17.01 -19.14
C VAL A 20 -22.75 -15.74 -18.27
N PRO A 21 -22.22 -15.78 -17.02
CA PRO A 21 -22.04 -14.57 -16.23
C PRO A 21 -21.22 -13.51 -16.96
N ARG A 22 -20.13 -13.92 -17.61
CA ARG A 22 -19.26 -13.01 -18.36
C ARG A 22 -19.94 -12.46 -19.62
N LEU A 23 -20.67 -13.30 -20.34
CA LEU A 23 -21.45 -12.87 -21.49
C LEU A 23 -22.49 -11.80 -21.09
N LYS A 24 -23.14 -11.97 -19.93
CA LYS A 24 -24.09 -11.00 -19.40
C LYS A 24 -23.43 -9.65 -19.09
N GLU A 25 -22.22 -9.65 -18.52
CA GLU A 25 -21.46 -8.41 -18.27
C GLU A 25 -21.15 -7.67 -19.59
N LEU A 26 -20.69 -8.42 -20.60
CA LEU A 26 -20.30 -7.86 -21.91
C LEU A 26 -21.50 -7.28 -22.67
N ILE A 27 -22.62 -8.01 -22.75
CA ILE A 27 -23.82 -7.56 -23.48
C ILE A 27 -24.40 -6.29 -22.84
N ASN A 28 -24.38 -6.19 -21.51
CA ASN A 28 -24.94 -5.04 -20.81
C ASN A 28 -23.94 -3.88 -20.64
N VAL A 29 -22.70 -4.02 -21.13
CA VAL A 29 -21.64 -3.02 -20.96
C VAL A 29 -21.52 -2.61 -19.47
N ALA A 30 -21.43 -3.62 -18.60
CA ALA A 30 -21.40 -3.39 -17.16
C ALA A 30 -20.12 -2.63 -16.76
N LYS A 31 -20.27 -1.50 -16.07
CA LYS A 31 -19.13 -0.75 -15.51
C LYS A 31 -18.42 -1.54 -14.41
N ASN A 32 -19.21 -2.15 -13.52
CA ASN A 32 -18.70 -2.92 -12.39
C ASN A 32 -18.76 -4.42 -12.74
N ILE A 33 -17.66 -4.94 -13.27
CA ILE A 33 -17.48 -6.37 -13.54
C ILE A 33 -17.04 -7.11 -12.27
N LYS A 34 -17.35 -8.41 -12.16
CA LYS A 34 -17.07 -9.15 -10.91
C LYS A 34 -15.60 -9.48 -10.68
N THR A 35 -14.85 -9.71 -11.74
CA THR A 35 -13.41 -10.04 -11.66
C THR A 35 -12.64 -9.11 -12.59
N PRO A 36 -12.51 -7.82 -12.25
CA PRO A 36 -11.70 -6.89 -13.02
C PRO A 36 -10.24 -7.34 -13.02
N SER A 37 -9.58 -7.24 -14.16
CA SER A 37 -8.18 -7.64 -14.29
C SER A 37 -7.49 -7.00 -15.46
N LEU A 38 -6.21 -6.73 -15.27
CA LEU A 38 -5.27 -6.35 -16.31
C LEU A 38 -4.22 -7.45 -16.53
N THR A 39 -3.73 -7.55 -17.76
CA THR A 39 -2.48 -8.23 -18.10
C THR A 39 -1.50 -7.16 -18.54
N VAL A 40 -0.44 -6.97 -17.76
CA VAL A 40 0.53 -5.90 -17.92
C VAL A 40 1.86 -6.53 -18.32
N TYR A 41 2.33 -6.23 -19.52
CA TYR A 41 3.65 -6.63 -19.97
C TYR A 41 4.68 -5.59 -19.52
N LEU A 42 5.89 -6.06 -19.26
CA LEU A 42 6.99 -5.23 -18.81
C LEU A 42 7.94 -4.93 -19.98
N THR A 43 8.67 -3.82 -19.89
CA THR A 43 9.75 -3.51 -20.84
C THR A 43 10.89 -4.55 -20.74
N ASP A 44 11.74 -4.61 -21.76
CA ASP A 44 12.81 -5.62 -21.84
C ASP A 44 13.84 -5.54 -20.70
N GLU A 45 13.92 -4.40 -20.01
CA GLU A 45 14.76 -4.21 -18.83
C GLU A 45 14.22 -4.96 -17.60
N TYR A 46 12.88 -5.04 -17.47
CA TYR A 46 12.22 -5.60 -16.29
C TYR A 46 11.62 -7.00 -16.52
N ASN A 47 11.46 -7.43 -17.78
CA ASN A 47 10.75 -8.67 -18.10
C ASN A 47 11.62 -9.96 -18.05
N HIS A 48 12.95 -9.85 -17.90
CA HIS A 48 13.86 -11.01 -17.89
C HIS A 48 14.27 -11.47 -16.48
N ASN A 49 14.17 -10.60 -15.47
CA ASN A 49 14.56 -10.90 -14.09
C ASN A 49 13.34 -10.80 -13.16
N MET A 50 13.08 -11.86 -12.38
CA MET A 50 11.99 -11.92 -11.42
C MET A 50 12.09 -10.82 -10.34
N GLU A 51 13.31 -10.48 -9.91
CA GLU A 51 13.54 -9.42 -8.92
C GLU A 51 13.14 -8.05 -9.48
N GLN A 52 13.42 -7.78 -10.75
CA GLN A 52 13.02 -6.56 -11.44
C GLN A 52 11.50 -6.51 -11.64
N ALA A 53 10.88 -7.63 -12.01
CA ALA A 53 9.43 -7.74 -12.09
C ALA A 53 8.75 -7.49 -10.73
N LYS A 54 9.39 -7.89 -9.60
CA LYS A 54 8.88 -7.61 -8.25
C LYS A 54 8.83 -6.12 -7.94
N ILE A 55 9.77 -5.31 -8.45
CA ILE A 55 9.75 -3.85 -8.29
C ILE A 55 8.46 -3.28 -8.91
N ILE A 56 8.14 -3.68 -10.14
CA ILE A 56 6.93 -3.21 -10.82
C ILE A 56 5.67 -3.79 -10.16
N GLN A 57 5.72 -5.04 -9.70
CA GLN A 57 4.63 -5.65 -8.92
C GLN A 57 4.27 -4.80 -7.70
N THR A 58 5.26 -4.38 -6.92
CA THR A 58 5.07 -3.53 -5.74
C THR A 58 4.55 -2.14 -6.11
N ALA A 59 5.02 -1.56 -7.23
CA ALA A 59 4.54 -0.28 -7.72
C ALA A 59 3.08 -0.30 -8.20
N LEU A 60 2.57 -1.47 -8.61
CA LEU A 60 1.19 -1.64 -9.05
C LEU A 60 0.23 -2.01 -7.91
N GLU A 61 0.67 -2.87 -6.97
CA GLU A 61 -0.21 -3.41 -5.94
C GLU A 61 -0.55 -2.38 -4.86
N HIS A 62 -1.82 -2.00 -4.79
CA HIS A 62 -2.33 -1.07 -3.77
C HIS A 62 -2.07 -1.60 -2.37
N THR A 63 -1.24 -0.89 -1.62
CA THR A 63 -0.88 -1.23 -0.25
C THR A 63 -1.28 -0.10 0.66
N THR A 64 -2.31 -0.33 1.49
CA THR A 64 -2.70 0.58 2.56
C THR A 64 -1.95 0.28 3.84
N LEU A 65 -1.92 1.23 4.78
CA LEU A 65 -1.30 1.04 6.09
C LEU A 65 -1.81 -0.24 6.78
N LYS A 66 -3.12 -0.48 6.76
CA LYS A 66 -3.75 -1.69 7.31
C LYS A 66 -3.17 -3.00 6.81
N LYS A 67 -2.68 -3.08 5.57
CA LYS A 67 -2.11 -4.34 5.06
C LYS A 67 -0.82 -4.69 5.79
N ILE A 68 -0.01 -3.68 6.16
CA ILE A 68 1.30 -3.85 6.79
C ILE A 68 1.26 -3.72 8.31
N THR A 69 0.18 -3.21 8.89
CA THR A 69 0.02 -3.14 10.35
C THR A 69 -0.18 -4.53 10.96
N GLU A 70 0.59 -4.81 12.02
CA GLU A 70 0.43 -5.99 12.87
C GLU A 70 -0.64 -5.73 13.95
N ALA A 71 -0.52 -4.60 14.65
CA ALA A 71 -1.44 -4.19 15.72
C ALA A 71 -1.46 -2.67 15.89
N THR A 72 -2.57 -2.17 16.44
CA THR A 72 -2.74 -0.79 16.89
C THR A 72 -3.10 -0.79 18.38
N GLU A 73 -2.43 0.06 19.13
CA GLU A 73 -2.56 0.15 20.59
C GLU A 73 -2.66 1.62 20.99
N ILE A 74 -3.59 1.94 21.88
CA ILE A 74 -3.74 3.30 22.43
C ILE A 74 -3.29 3.27 23.88
N TYR A 75 -2.26 4.06 24.20
CA TYR A 75 -1.73 4.21 25.55
C TYR A 75 -1.96 5.63 26.06
N TYR A 76 -2.13 5.73 27.37
CA TYR A 76 -2.01 6.99 28.09
C TYR A 76 -0.58 7.14 28.59
N ASP A 77 0.20 7.99 27.93
CA ASP A 77 1.62 8.22 28.17
C ASP A 77 1.89 9.73 28.40
N PRO A 78 1.85 10.19 29.67
CA PRO A 78 1.81 11.62 30.02
C PRO A 78 3.01 12.44 29.58
N ASP A 79 4.19 11.82 29.58
CA ASP A 79 5.41 12.48 29.18
C ASP A 79 5.58 12.26 27.67
N PRO A 80 5.71 13.31 26.85
CA PRO A 80 6.04 13.15 25.44
C PRO A 80 7.51 12.83 25.21
N THR A 81 8.40 13.25 26.12
CA THR A 81 9.88 13.15 25.99
C THR A 81 10.45 11.83 26.48
N ALA A 82 9.74 11.17 27.40
CA ALA A 82 10.02 9.82 27.86
C ALA A 82 8.78 8.95 27.62
N THR A 83 8.91 7.63 27.67
CA THR A 83 7.75 6.74 27.51
C THR A 83 7.66 5.68 28.60
N ILE A 84 6.42 5.34 28.95
CA ILE A 84 6.09 4.18 29.80
C ILE A 84 6.26 2.83 29.07
N ILE A 85 6.38 2.86 27.74
CA ILE A 85 6.48 1.66 26.91
C ILE A 85 7.95 1.23 26.87
N GLU A 86 8.31 0.21 27.64
CA GLU A 86 9.71 -0.25 27.79
C GLU A 86 10.37 -0.60 26.44
N GLU A 87 9.61 -1.18 25.51
CA GLU A 87 10.10 -1.59 24.18
C GLU A 87 10.49 -0.39 23.29
N ASP A 88 9.87 0.76 23.52
CA ASP A 88 10.01 1.95 22.67
C ASP A 88 10.94 3.00 23.32
N ARG A 89 11.34 2.81 24.59
CA ARG A 89 12.09 3.80 25.37
C ARG A 89 13.39 4.27 24.71
N GLU A 90 14.19 3.32 24.21
CA GLU A 90 15.50 3.61 23.61
C GLU A 90 15.39 4.59 22.43
N PHE A 91 14.44 4.36 21.51
CA PHE A 91 14.31 5.21 20.34
C PHE A 91 13.58 6.53 20.65
N VAL A 92 12.62 6.54 21.57
CA VAL A 92 11.93 7.77 21.98
C VAL A 92 12.91 8.74 22.63
N GLU A 93 13.74 8.25 23.56
CA GLU A 93 14.77 9.06 24.21
C GLU A 93 15.80 9.58 23.18
N ALA A 94 16.31 8.70 22.31
CA ALA A 94 17.27 9.09 21.26
C ALA A 94 16.69 10.15 20.29
N TYR A 95 15.42 10.02 19.91
CA TYR A 95 14.74 10.99 19.06
C TYR A 95 14.72 12.38 19.70
N TRP A 96 14.29 12.48 20.97
CA TRP A 96 14.21 13.77 21.65
C TRP A 96 15.58 14.36 21.98
N GLU A 97 16.59 13.54 22.26
CA GLU A 97 17.97 14.02 22.41
C GLU A 97 18.49 14.70 21.14
N MET A 98 18.18 14.14 19.96
CA MET A 98 18.53 14.71 18.67
C MET A 98 17.76 16.02 18.40
N GLU A 99 16.46 16.01 18.68
CA GLU A 99 15.56 17.15 18.46
C GLU A 99 15.94 18.34 19.34
N LEU A 100 16.33 18.08 20.61
CA LEU A 100 16.83 19.11 21.53
C LEU A 100 18.15 19.75 21.05
N GLN A 101 18.98 19.02 20.31
CA GLN A 101 20.21 19.57 19.71
C GLN A 101 19.95 20.38 18.44
N MET A 102 18.99 19.96 17.62
CA MET A 102 18.70 20.59 16.33
C MET A 102 17.70 21.75 16.42
N GLY A 103 16.94 21.82 17.52
CA GLY A 103 15.93 22.84 17.75
C GLY A 103 14.59 22.44 17.15
N THR A 104 13.61 22.20 18.02
CA THR A 104 12.32 21.63 17.65
C THR A 104 11.30 22.69 17.26
N ASP A 105 10.50 22.43 16.23
CA ASP A 105 9.39 23.32 15.85
C ASP A 105 8.15 23.17 16.76
N VAL A 106 8.06 22.09 17.56
CA VAL A 106 6.90 21.79 18.41
C VAL A 106 7.31 21.65 19.86
N SER A 107 6.77 22.52 20.73
CA SER A 107 6.93 22.37 22.17
C SER A 107 6.23 21.09 22.66
N PRO A 108 6.90 20.22 23.44
CA PRO A 108 6.29 18.97 23.91
C PRO A 108 4.99 19.17 24.70
N ASP A 109 4.83 20.33 25.36
CA ASP A 109 3.61 20.72 26.09
C ASP A 109 2.34 20.82 25.21
N LEU A 110 2.50 20.87 23.88
CA LEU A 110 1.39 20.90 22.92
C LEU A 110 0.97 19.50 22.47
N LEU A 111 1.64 18.45 22.91
CA LEU A 111 1.31 17.07 22.53
C LEU A 111 0.36 16.44 23.54
N SER A 112 -0.66 15.75 23.04
CA SER A 112 -1.59 15.00 23.90
C SER A 112 -0.86 13.89 24.66
N PRO A 113 -1.25 13.63 25.93
CA PRO A 113 -0.85 12.45 26.69
C PRO A 113 -1.24 11.13 26.02
N TRP A 114 -2.24 11.12 25.14
CA TRP A 114 -2.63 9.90 24.45
C TRP A 114 -1.74 9.64 23.23
N VAL A 115 -1.20 8.42 23.18
CA VAL A 115 -0.36 7.96 22.08
C VAL A 115 -1.01 6.78 21.37
N LEU A 116 -1.13 6.90 20.05
CA LEU A 116 -1.49 5.80 19.16
C LEU A 116 -0.20 5.13 18.67
N ARG A 117 0.04 3.91 19.15
CA ARG A 117 1.15 3.05 18.74
C ARG A 117 0.68 2.13 17.62
N VAL A 118 1.32 2.25 16.45
CA VAL A 118 1.08 1.39 15.30
C VAL A 118 2.28 0.47 15.13
N LYS A 119 2.09 -0.82 15.38
CA LYS A 119 3.10 -1.85 15.17
C LYS A 119 3.06 -2.35 13.73
N ILE A 120 4.20 -2.35 13.06
CA ILE A 120 4.34 -2.71 11.66
C ILE A 120 4.94 -4.12 11.54
N ASP A 121 4.36 -4.92 10.65
CA ASP A 121 4.85 -6.26 10.31
C ASP A 121 6.10 -6.15 9.42
N GLU A 122 7.24 -6.59 9.95
CA GLU A 122 8.54 -6.53 9.27
C GLU A 122 8.54 -7.27 7.93
N GLN A 123 7.93 -8.45 7.86
CA GLN A 123 7.93 -9.26 6.64
C GLN A 123 7.14 -8.56 5.54
N LYS A 124 5.95 -8.03 5.87
CA LYS A 124 5.11 -7.33 4.90
C LYS A 124 5.72 -6.00 4.46
N LYS A 125 6.35 -5.25 5.37
CA LYS A 125 7.12 -4.05 5.04
C LYS A 125 8.24 -4.36 4.05
N MET A 126 9.06 -5.39 4.34
CA MET A 126 10.18 -5.80 3.51
C MET A 126 9.72 -6.27 2.13
N ASP A 127 8.62 -7.03 2.06
CA ASP A 127 8.04 -7.47 0.78
C ASP A 127 7.58 -6.30 -0.10
N LYS A 128 7.16 -5.21 0.53
CA LYS A 128 6.74 -3.97 -0.15
C LYS A 128 7.86 -2.95 -0.30
N GLN A 129 9.10 -3.27 0.12
CA GLN A 129 10.27 -2.40 0.02
C GLN A 129 10.02 -0.98 0.58
N LEU A 130 9.27 -0.88 1.68
CA LEU A 130 8.95 0.38 2.35
C LEU A 130 9.93 0.63 3.50
N SER A 131 10.35 1.88 3.72
CA SER A 131 11.06 2.30 4.93
C SER A 131 10.09 2.85 6.00
N MET A 132 10.50 2.83 7.27
CA MET A 132 9.72 3.46 8.35
C MET A 132 9.58 4.97 8.14
N GLU A 133 10.61 5.62 7.59
CA GLU A 133 10.58 7.04 7.22
C GLU A 133 9.48 7.33 6.17
N GLN A 134 9.35 6.50 5.14
CA GLN A 134 8.28 6.64 4.14
C GLN A 134 6.89 6.43 4.74
N ILE A 135 6.75 5.44 5.64
CA ILE A 135 5.48 5.15 6.30
C ILE A 135 5.07 6.32 7.20
N ALA A 136 5.98 6.81 8.04
CA ALA A 136 5.72 7.95 8.93
C ALA A 136 5.44 9.23 8.13
N GLY A 137 6.22 9.50 7.08
CA GLY A 137 5.99 10.63 6.18
C GLY A 137 4.59 10.62 5.55
N LYS A 138 4.11 9.46 5.10
CA LYS A 138 2.73 9.32 4.58
C LYS A 138 1.65 9.58 5.62
N ILE A 139 1.90 9.22 6.88
CA ILE A 139 0.97 9.51 7.98
C ILE A 139 0.92 11.01 8.28
N ILE A 140 2.09 11.67 8.32
CA ILE A 140 2.20 13.12 8.54
C ILE A 140 1.57 13.90 7.38
N ASP A 141 1.78 13.48 6.13
CA ASP A 141 1.20 14.13 4.95
C ASP A 141 -0.34 14.11 4.95
N GLU A 142 -0.95 13.05 5.50
CA GLU A 142 -2.41 12.91 5.60
C GLU A 142 -3.00 13.75 6.75
N PHE A 143 -2.24 13.90 7.86
CA PHE A 143 -2.68 14.61 9.08
C PHE A 143 -1.68 15.70 9.54
N PRO A 144 -1.35 16.70 8.69
CA PRO A 144 -0.23 17.61 8.94
C PRO A 144 -0.42 18.59 10.11
N SER A 145 -1.67 18.95 10.42
CA SER A 145 -2.02 19.83 11.55
C SER A 145 -2.33 19.07 12.83
N ASP A 146 -2.77 17.82 12.70
CA ASP A 146 -3.49 17.13 13.78
C ASP A 146 -2.60 16.14 14.51
N LEU A 147 -1.61 15.55 13.84
CA LEU A 147 -0.74 14.51 14.39
C LEU A 147 0.72 14.90 14.38
N TRP A 148 1.40 14.54 15.47
CA TRP A 148 2.84 14.46 15.56
C TRP A 148 3.26 13.00 15.58
N CYS A 149 4.16 12.60 14.70
CA CYS A 149 4.57 11.21 14.57
C CYS A 149 6.08 11.06 14.77
N ILE A 150 6.46 10.03 15.53
CA ILE A 150 7.83 9.54 15.64
C ILE A 150 7.84 8.06 15.26
N HIS A 151 8.96 7.54 14.77
CA HIS A 151 9.06 6.15 14.35
C HIS A 151 10.38 5.54 14.79
N SER A 152 10.38 4.22 14.93
CA SER A 152 11.60 3.45 15.12
C SER A 152 12.46 3.43 13.85
N ASP A 153 13.75 3.13 13.99
CA ASP A 153 14.60 2.84 12.84
C ASP A 153 14.20 1.52 12.14
N ASP A 154 14.61 1.38 10.88
CA ASP A 154 14.38 0.18 10.09
C ASP A 154 15.05 -1.09 10.66
N ASN A 155 16.05 -0.92 11.53
CA ASN A 155 16.81 -2.01 12.17
C ASN A 155 16.35 -2.31 13.61
N ALA A 156 15.32 -1.64 14.12
CA ALA A 156 14.81 -1.87 15.46
C ALA A 156 14.17 -3.27 15.58
N GLU A 157 14.21 -3.87 16.78
CA GLU A 157 13.56 -5.16 17.04
C GLU A 157 12.04 -5.06 16.86
N ASN A 158 11.46 -3.92 17.25
CA ASN A 158 10.05 -3.61 17.05
C ASN A 158 9.92 -2.42 16.11
N LEU A 159 9.22 -2.63 14.99
CA LEU A 159 8.91 -1.57 14.04
C LEU A 159 7.63 -0.86 14.47
N THR A 160 7.77 0.34 15.03
CA THR A 160 6.65 1.09 15.60
C THR A 160 6.61 2.53 15.09
N VAL A 161 5.40 3.03 14.90
CA VAL A 161 5.12 4.45 14.72
C VAL A 161 4.28 4.90 15.90
N LEU A 162 4.70 5.95 16.58
CA LEU A 162 3.97 6.59 17.68
C LEU A 162 3.39 7.90 17.17
N ALA A 163 2.07 8.02 17.19
CA ALA A 163 1.36 9.23 16.80
C ALA A 163 0.68 9.86 18.04
N ARG A 164 0.93 11.14 18.28
CA ARG A 164 0.28 11.95 19.31
C ARG A 164 -0.53 13.06 18.65
N ILE A 165 -1.63 13.46 19.28
CA ILE A 165 -2.43 14.60 18.82
C ILE A 165 -1.65 15.89 19.11
N LYS A 166 -1.64 16.81 18.16
CA LYS A 166 -1.14 18.17 18.34
C LYS A 166 -2.28 19.09 18.78
N ASN A 167 -2.15 19.67 19.96
CA ASN A 167 -3.12 20.61 20.51
C ASN A 167 -2.72 22.05 20.16
N ASP A 168 -3.67 22.82 19.63
CA ASP A 168 -3.47 24.24 19.27
C ASP A 168 -3.45 25.19 20.50
N GLY A 169 -3.35 24.66 21.72
CA GLY A 169 -3.31 25.46 22.96
C GLY A 169 -4.68 26.01 23.41
N GLY A 170 -5.78 25.42 22.94
CA GLY A 170 -7.13 25.75 23.37
C GLY A 170 -7.36 25.46 24.86
N LYS A 171 -7.88 26.45 25.61
CA LYS A 171 -8.25 26.31 27.03
C LYS A 171 -9.64 25.71 27.16
N GLU A 172 -9.76 24.39 27.11
CA GLU A 172 -10.99 23.70 27.52
C GLU A 172 -10.76 22.90 28.80
N ASP A 173 -11.85 22.41 29.39
CA ASP A 173 -11.84 21.68 30.64
C ASP A 173 -11.16 20.30 30.46
N PRO A 174 -10.13 19.93 31.26
CA PRO A 174 -9.31 18.74 30.99
C PRO A 174 -10.08 17.42 30.92
N GLU A 175 -11.16 17.31 31.68
CA GLU A 175 -12.00 16.09 31.76
C GLU A 175 -12.92 15.95 30.54
N SER A 176 -13.32 17.07 29.93
CA SER A 176 -14.06 17.06 28.66
C SER A 176 -13.12 16.80 27.48
N GLN A 177 -11.91 17.39 27.49
CA GLN A 177 -10.88 17.19 26.46
C GLN A 177 -10.45 15.71 26.36
N THR A 178 -10.24 15.03 27.49
CA THR A 178 -9.75 13.63 27.48
C THR A 178 -10.75 12.64 26.86
N ILE A 179 -12.05 12.84 27.06
CA ILE A 179 -13.08 11.98 26.45
C ILE A 179 -13.18 12.23 24.94
N GLU A 180 -13.04 13.49 24.52
CA GLU A 180 -13.02 13.86 23.10
C GLU A 180 -11.77 13.32 22.38
N GLU A 181 -10.62 13.33 23.03
CA GLU A 181 -9.35 12.81 22.50
C GLU A 181 -9.38 11.27 22.26
N ASP A 182 -9.95 10.45 23.14
CA ASP A 182 -10.06 8.99 22.91
C ASP A 182 -10.97 8.66 21.70
N VAL A 183 -12.11 9.35 21.59
CA VAL A 183 -13.01 9.19 20.45
C VAL A 183 -12.34 9.66 19.16
N PHE A 184 -11.57 10.76 19.24
CA PHE A 184 -10.80 11.26 18.12
C PHE A 184 -9.73 10.25 17.68
N LEU A 185 -8.94 9.68 18.59
CA LEU A 185 -7.91 8.69 18.25
C LEU A 185 -8.49 7.44 17.59
N LYS A 186 -9.64 6.93 18.05
CA LYS A 186 -10.33 5.81 17.40
C LYS A 186 -10.82 6.16 16.00
N THR A 187 -11.20 7.41 15.79
CA THR A 187 -11.63 7.90 14.47
C THR A 187 -10.41 8.01 13.55
N VAL A 188 -9.33 8.61 14.03
CA VAL A 188 -8.03 8.71 13.34
C VAL A 188 -7.48 7.34 13.01
N GLU A 189 -7.47 6.38 13.95
CA GLU A 189 -7.04 5.00 13.74
C GLU A 189 -7.79 4.37 12.55
N ASN A 190 -9.12 4.46 12.54
CA ASN A 190 -9.93 3.89 11.47
C ASN A 190 -9.70 4.60 10.12
N MET A 191 -9.52 5.92 10.12
CA MET A 191 -9.20 6.66 8.91
C MET A 191 -7.81 6.27 8.40
N MET A 192 -6.79 6.39 9.24
CA MET A 192 -5.39 6.12 8.95
C MET A 192 -5.17 4.72 8.36
N LEU A 193 -5.77 3.69 8.96
CA LEU A 193 -5.62 2.31 8.49
C LEU A 193 -6.24 2.10 7.09
N ASN A 194 -7.35 2.74 6.78
CA ASN A 194 -8.10 2.48 5.55
C ASN A 194 -7.82 3.48 4.40
N SER A 195 -7.52 4.75 4.70
CA SER A 195 -7.30 5.80 3.68
C SER A 195 -5.85 5.89 3.24
N ILE A 196 -4.89 5.71 4.15
CA ILE A 196 -3.49 5.95 3.84
C ILE A 196 -2.99 4.88 2.88
N THR A 197 -2.69 5.35 1.68
CA THR A 197 -2.03 4.58 0.62
C THR A 197 -0.53 4.78 0.73
N LEU A 198 0.19 3.71 1.03
CA LEU A 198 1.64 3.72 1.15
C LEU A 198 2.31 3.59 -0.23
N CYS A 199 1.82 2.67 -1.05
CA CYS A 199 2.26 2.48 -2.43
C CYS A 199 1.18 1.79 -3.27
N GLY A 200 1.41 1.73 -4.58
CA GLY A 200 0.52 1.06 -5.51
C GLY A 200 -0.54 1.96 -6.12
N ILE A 201 -1.38 1.36 -6.96
CA ILE A 201 -2.44 2.07 -7.69
C ILE A 201 -3.79 1.68 -7.10
N GLU A 202 -4.58 2.68 -6.69
CA GLU A 202 -5.95 2.46 -6.25
C GLU A 202 -6.76 1.67 -7.28
N GLY A 203 -7.51 0.68 -6.80
CA GLY A 203 -8.27 -0.23 -7.64
C GLY A 203 -7.52 -1.50 -8.04
N ILE A 204 -6.20 -1.60 -7.80
CA ILE A 204 -5.41 -2.83 -8.03
C ILE A 204 -5.08 -3.49 -6.68
N GLN A 205 -5.83 -4.51 -6.31
CA GLN A 205 -5.75 -5.12 -4.98
C GLN A 205 -4.57 -6.07 -4.80
N ARG A 206 -4.28 -6.87 -5.84
CA ARG A 206 -3.22 -7.88 -5.87
C ARG A 206 -2.62 -7.97 -7.26
N VAL A 207 -1.33 -8.30 -7.33
CA VAL A 207 -0.62 -8.48 -8.59
C VAL A 207 0.12 -9.80 -8.55
N PHE A 208 -0.02 -10.60 -9.59
CA PHE A 208 0.59 -11.92 -9.74
C PHE A 208 1.66 -11.87 -10.83
N ILE A 209 2.84 -12.40 -10.55
CA ILE A 209 3.91 -12.57 -11.54
C ILE A 209 3.69 -13.90 -12.25
N LEU A 210 3.66 -13.87 -13.58
CA LEU A 210 3.48 -15.04 -14.43
C LEU A 210 4.63 -15.16 -15.42
N ASP A 211 5.08 -16.39 -15.64
CA ASP A 211 6.02 -16.73 -16.71
C ASP A 211 5.23 -17.02 -18.00
N LYS A 212 5.50 -16.26 -19.08
CA LYS A 212 4.93 -16.49 -20.42
C LYS A 212 6.02 -16.72 -21.46
N LYS A 213 5.77 -17.61 -22.40
CA LYS A 213 6.66 -17.84 -23.55
C LYS A 213 6.55 -16.68 -24.54
N LYS A 214 7.68 -16.08 -24.91
CA LYS A 214 7.77 -15.00 -25.90
C LYS A 214 8.18 -15.57 -27.25
N SER A 215 7.37 -15.33 -28.28
CA SER A 215 7.69 -15.72 -29.66
C SER A 215 8.02 -14.46 -30.45
N ILE A 216 9.22 -14.43 -31.04
CA ILE A 216 9.69 -13.33 -31.89
C ILE A 216 9.83 -13.83 -33.32
N ILE A 217 9.80 -12.91 -34.28
CA ILE A 217 10.09 -13.23 -35.68
C ILE A 217 11.57 -12.94 -35.92
N ASN A 218 12.32 -13.95 -36.37
CA ASN A 218 13.75 -13.80 -36.66
C ASN A 218 13.98 -13.08 -38.01
N GLU A 219 15.24 -12.77 -38.34
CA GLU A 219 15.62 -12.11 -39.60
C GLU A 219 15.20 -12.90 -40.86
N LYS A 220 14.92 -14.20 -40.72
CA LYS A 220 14.45 -15.07 -41.81
C LYS A 220 12.93 -15.10 -41.94
N GLY A 221 12.20 -14.40 -41.06
CA GLY A 221 10.73 -14.37 -41.06
C GLY A 221 10.07 -15.57 -40.37
N GLU A 222 10.83 -16.41 -39.65
CA GLU A 222 10.31 -17.56 -38.93
C GLU A 222 10.01 -17.19 -37.48
N TYR A 223 9.00 -17.83 -36.89
CA TYR A 223 8.74 -17.71 -35.45
C TYR A 223 9.81 -18.48 -34.68
N GLU A 224 10.54 -17.76 -33.84
CA GLU A 224 11.53 -18.30 -32.93
C GLU A 224 11.07 -18.04 -31.50
N ASN A 225 11.20 -19.05 -30.65
CA ASN A 225 10.93 -18.89 -29.23
C ASN A 225 12.12 -18.14 -28.61
N SER A 226 11.93 -16.87 -28.27
CA SER A 226 12.98 -16.05 -27.64
C SER A 226 13.18 -16.37 -26.16
N GLY A 227 12.43 -17.34 -25.63
CA GLY A 227 12.48 -17.75 -24.24
C GLY A 227 11.22 -17.34 -23.47
N HIS A 228 11.44 -16.89 -22.25
CA HIS A 228 10.41 -16.61 -21.26
C HIS A 228 10.44 -15.12 -20.91
N GLU A 229 9.27 -14.51 -20.75
CA GLU A 229 9.09 -13.14 -20.27
C GLU A 229 8.17 -13.12 -19.04
N TRP A 230 8.53 -12.31 -18.05
CA TRP A 230 7.69 -12.07 -16.88
C TRP A 230 6.57 -11.08 -17.22
N VAL A 231 5.34 -11.48 -16.93
CA VAL A 231 4.12 -10.69 -17.17
C VAL A 231 3.36 -10.58 -15.86
N LEU A 232 2.79 -9.40 -15.60
CA LEU A 232 2.00 -9.15 -14.40
C LEU A 232 0.51 -9.30 -14.70
N GLU A 233 -0.21 -9.97 -13.81
CA GLU A 233 -1.66 -10.06 -13.85
C GLU A 233 -2.27 -9.45 -12.60
N THR A 234 -3.20 -8.51 -12.77
CA THR A 234 -3.79 -7.77 -11.65
C THR A 234 -5.17 -8.31 -11.27
N ASP A 235 -5.47 -8.28 -9.98
CA ASP A 235 -6.82 -8.38 -9.42
C ASP A 235 -7.31 -6.95 -9.15
N GLY A 236 -8.23 -6.48 -9.98
CA GLY A 236 -8.53 -5.05 -10.09
C GLY A 236 -8.05 -4.43 -11.40
N ASN A 237 -8.54 -3.24 -11.69
CA ASN A 237 -8.24 -2.51 -12.91
C ASN A 237 -8.14 -0.99 -12.65
N ASN A 238 -7.11 -0.39 -13.24
CA ASN A 238 -6.93 1.06 -13.34
C ASN A 238 -5.92 1.35 -14.47
N LEU A 239 -6.36 1.12 -15.71
CA LEU A 239 -5.56 1.12 -16.92
C LEU A 239 -4.83 2.46 -17.12
N LYS A 240 -5.52 3.56 -16.81
CA LYS A 240 -4.98 4.92 -16.94
C LYS A 240 -3.72 5.12 -16.11
N SER A 241 -3.78 4.76 -14.83
CA SER A 241 -2.63 4.90 -13.93
C SER A 241 -1.52 3.90 -14.29
N VAL A 242 -1.87 2.68 -14.71
CA VAL A 242 -0.91 1.65 -15.12
C VAL A 242 -0.05 2.08 -16.30
N PHE A 243 -0.60 2.82 -17.27
CA PHE A 243 0.16 3.34 -18.41
C PHE A 243 1.28 4.31 -18.01
N SER A 244 1.16 4.95 -16.85
CA SER A 244 2.12 5.96 -16.37
C SER A 244 3.22 5.37 -15.50
N VAL A 245 3.21 4.05 -15.26
CA VAL A 245 4.19 3.37 -14.41
C VAL A 245 5.45 3.06 -15.20
N ASP A 246 6.60 3.44 -14.66
CA ASP A 246 7.88 3.14 -15.28
C ASP A 246 8.13 1.61 -15.32
N GLY A 247 8.77 1.12 -16.38
CA GLY A 247 8.96 -0.31 -16.61
C GLY A 247 7.73 -1.06 -17.15
N VAL A 248 6.56 -0.42 -17.27
CA VAL A 248 5.39 -0.98 -17.96
C VAL A 248 5.48 -0.72 -19.47
N ASP A 249 5.29 -1.77 -20.28
CA ASP A 249 5.14 -1.63 -21.73
C ASP A 249 3.69 -1.25 -22.06
N PHE A 250 3.43 0.06 -22.15
CA PHE A 250 2.10 0.62 -22.45
C PHE A 250 1.50 0.13 -23.78
N THR A 251 2.31 -0.36 -24.72
CA THR A 251 1.81 -0.90 -26.00
C THR A 251 1.21 -2.30 -25.85
N ARG A 252 1.55 -3.00 -24.77
CA ARG A 252 1.14 -4.38 -24.47
C ARG A 252 0.48 -4.45 -23.09
N VAL A 253 -0.57 -3.68 -22.87
CA VAL A 253 -1.42 -3.82 -21.67
C VAL A 253 -2.84 -4.14 -22.08
N TYR A 254 -3.42 -5.17 -21.47
CA TYR A 254 -4.76 -5.65 -21.80
C TYR A 254 -5.66 -5.53 -20.59
N SER A 255 -6.82 -4.88 -20.75
CA SER A 255 -7.88 -4.88 -19.75
C SER A 255 -9.01 -5.82 -20.15
N ASN A 256 -9.65 -6.44 -19.16
CA ASN A 256 -10.91 -7.13 -19.37
C ASN A 256 -12.14 -6.22 -19.18
N SER A 257 -11.99 -4.91 -19.00
CA SER A 257 -13.12 -3.97 -18.94
C SER A 257 -13.21 -3.15 -20.23
N PRO A 258 -14.20 -3.40 -21.11
CA PRO A 258 -14.37 -2.61 -22.32
C PRO A 258 -14.68 -1.13 -22.03
N VAL A 259 -15.36 -0.85 -20.90
CA VAL A 259 -15.69 0.52 -20.48
C VAL A 259 -14.42 1.31 -20.18
N GLU A 260 -13.51 0.71 -19.41
CA GLU A 260 -12.24 1.32 -19.06
C GLU A 260 -11.38 1.57 -20.31
N ILE A 261 -11.34 0.63 -21.25
CA ILE A 261 -10.59 0.79 -22.51
C ILE A 261 -11.15 1.94 -23.35
N MET A 262 -12.45 2.21 -23.30
CA MET A 262 -13.05 3.33 -24.03
C MET A 262 -12.83 4.70 -23.37
N GLU A 263 -12.60 4.73 -22.06
CA GLU A 263 -12.44 5.96 -21.28
C GLU A 263 -11.00 6.50 -21.28
N VAL A 264 -10.01 5.64 -21.57
CA VAL A 264 -8.56 5.98 -21.65
C VAL A 264 -8.18 6.35 -23.08
#